data_AF-A0A6L9J3N7-F1
#
_entry.id   AF-A0A6L9J3N7-F1
#
_cell.length_a   1.000
_cell.length_b   1.000
_cell.length_c   1.000
_cell.angle_alpha   90.00
_cell.angle_beta   90.00
_cell.angle_gamma   90.00
#
_symmetry.space_group_name_H-M   'P 1'
#
loop_
_entity.id
_entity.type
_entity.pdbx_description
1 polymer ?
#
loop_
_entity_poly.entity_id
_entity_poly.type
_entity_poly.pdbx_seq_one_letter_code
_entity_poly.pdbx_strand_id
1 'polypeptide(L)'
;MIRFLFRQPRPWKLVLLLSLIYLLVIFLINRADPEVFVMPGDCFSECVGRSECVDEDTDTEYDEGYDGQFAYYIAQGPADAPDCLDVPAYRLQRILLPALGMVLSLGQTALLPWV
;
A
#
# COMPACT_ATOMS: atom_id res chain seq x y z
N MET A 1 37.82 -26.52 28.49
CA MET A 1 37.36 -26.82 27.11
C MET A 1 36.01 -26.15 26.90
N ILE A 2 36.00 -24.86 26.55
CA ILE A 2 34.77 -24.07 26.39
C ILE A 2 34.29 -24.28 24.96
N ARG A 3 33.44 -25.29 24.74
CA ARG A 3 32.68 -25.39 23.49
C ARG A 3 31.69 -24.24 23.50
N PHE A 4 32.05 -23.16 22.82
CA PHE A 4 31.15 -22.07 22.51
C PHE A 4 29.90 -22.64 21.86
N LEU A 5 28.81 -22.57 22.59
CA LEU A 5 27.48 -23.06 22.26
C LEU A 5 26.81 -22.14 21.22
N PHE A 6 27.52 -21.75 20.16
CA PHE A 6 26.93 -20.92 19.11
C PHE A 6 26.15 -21.82 18.15
N ARG A 7 24.86 -22.00 18.48
CA ARG A 7 23.85 -22.46 17.54
C ARG A 7 23.85 -21.48 16.38
N GLN A 8 24.43 -21.87 15.23
CA GLN A 8 24.51 -20.98 14.07
C GLN A 8 23.09 -20.51 13.71
N PRO A 9 22.83 -19.18 13.69
CA PRO A 9 21.53 -18.68 13.29
C PRO A 9 21.29 -19.12 11.85
N ARG A 10 20.10 -19.68 11.60
CA ARG A 10 19.72 -20.01 10.21
C ARG A 10 19.75 -18.72 9.38
N PRO A 11 20.25 -18.74 8.14
CA PRO A 11 20.40 -17.53 7.33
C PRO A 11 19.15 -16.65 7.27
N TRP A 12 17.95 -17.25 7.19
CA TRP A 12 16.69 -16.51 7.17
C TRP A 12 16.45 -15.64 8.41
N LYS A 13 16.96 -16.04 9.59
CA LYS A 13 16.81 -15.25 10.82
C LYS A 13 17.65 -13.98 10.77
N LEU A 14 18.84 -14.06 10.17
CA LEU A 14 19.71 -12.91 9.97
C LEU A 14 19.06 -11.93 8.99
N VAL A 15 18.54 -12.44 7.86
CA VAL A 15 17.82 -11.62 6.88
C VAL A 15 16.61 -10.93 7.53
N LEU A 16 15.76 -11.69 8.23
CA LEU A 16 14.60 -11.13 8.92
C LEU A 16 15.00 -10.03 9.92
N LEU A 17 16.02 -10.28 10.75
CA LEU A 17 16.50 -9.31 11.72
C LEU A 17 16.98 -8.03 11.04
N LEU A 18 17.78 -8.15 9.98
CA LEU A 18 18.29 -7.00 9.23
C LEU A 18 17.16 -6.22 8.55
N SER A 19 16.17 -6.90 7.96
CA SER A 19 14.99 -6.26 7.38
C SER A 19 14.17 -5.50 8.44
N LEU A 20 13.95 -6.10 9.61
CA LEU A 20 13.24 -5.43 10.71
C LEU A 20 14.00 -4.20 11.21
N ILE A 21 15.33 -4.28 11.35
CA ILE A 21 16.16 -3.14 11.72
C ILE A 21 16.08 -2.05 10.64
N TYR A 22 16.18 -2.42 9.37
CA TYR A 22 16.08 -1.48 8.26
C TYR A 22 14.74 -0.73 8.27
N LEU A 23 13.62 -1.44 8.35
CA LEU A 23 12.29 -0.84 8.43
C LEU A 23 12.15 0.06 9.65
N LEU A 24 12.63 -0.37 10.82
CA LEU A 24 12.58 0.44 12.05
C LEU A 24 13.40 1.74 11.90
N VAL A 25 14.60 1.67 11.32
CA VAL A 25 15.45 2.85 11.11
C VAL A 25 14.77 3.85 10.17
N ILE A 26 14.24 3.39 9.04
CA ILE A 26 13.52 4.25 8.08
C ILE A 26 12.30 4.88 8.75
N PHE A 27 11.51 4.10 9.47
CA PHE A 27 10.34 4.59 10.19
C PHE A 27 10.70 5.69 11.20
N LEU A 28 11.73 5.48 12.03
CA LEU A 28 12.15 6.44 13.05
C LEU A 28 12.75 7.71 12.46
N ILE A 29 13.54 7.62 11.38
CA ILE A 29 14.13 8.80 10.72
C ILE A 29 13.05 9.65 10.05
N ASN A 30 11.96 9.02 9.58
CA ASN A 30 10.81 9.70 8.99
C ASN A 30 9.71 9.99 10.02
N ARG A 31 10.10 10.30 11.27
CA ARG A 31 9.19 10.77 12.35
C ARG A 31 8.05 9.80 12.70
N ALA A 32 8.27 8.50 12.53
CA ALA A 32 7.25 7.48 12.72
C ALA A 32 6.03 7.65 11.80
N ASP A 33 6.27 8.17 10.60
CA ASP A 33 5.28 8.25 9.53
C ASP A 33 5.28 6.94 8.71
N PRO A 34 4.17 6.18 8.68
CA PRO A 34 4.08 4.96 7.89
C PRO A 34 4.01 5.19 6.37
N GLU A 35 3.64 6.40 5.92
CA GLU A 35 3.50 6.72 4.48
C GLU A 35 4.84 6.61 3.74
N VAL A 36 5.97 6.67 4.46
CA VAL A 36 7.32 6.46 3.89
C VAL A 36 7.50 5.09 3.21
N PHE A 37 6.68 4.11 3.57
CA PHE A 37 6.73 2.76 2.98
C PHE A 37 5.79 2.58 1.80
N VAL A 38 5.11 3.65 1.42
CA VAL A 38 4.10 3.64 0.37
C VAL A 38 4.47 4.68 -0.69
N MET A 39 4.07 4.39 -1.92
CA MET A 39 4.24 5.29 -3.06
C MET A 39 2.85 5.51 -3.67
N PRO A 40 2.03 6.39 -3.07
CA PRO A 40 0.75 6.77 -3.66
C PRO A 40 1.02 7.55 -4.95
N GLY A 41 0.19 7.31 -5.97
CA GLY A 41 0.23 8.09 -7.21
C GLY A 41 -0.66 9.31 -7.10
N ASP A 42 -0.27 10.42 -7.72
CA ASP A 42 -1.03 11.68 -7.65
C ASP A 42 -2.31 11.63 -8.50
N CYS A 43 -2.37 10.75 -9.50
CA CYS A 43 -3.46 10.72 -10.47
C CYS A 43 -4.81 10.29 -9.87
N PHE A 44 -4.80 9.23 -9.07
CA PHE A 44 -6.03 8.64 -8.51
C PHE A 44 -6.10 8.69 -6.97
N SER A 45 -5.04 9.14 -6.28
CA SER A 45 -5.03 9.25 -4.81
C SER A 45 -6.06 10.23 -4.27
N GLU A 46 -6.50 11.21 -5.05
CA GLU A 46 -7.53 12.18 -4.62
C GLU A 46 -8.97 11.72 -4.94
N CYS A 47 -9.15 10.65 -5.72
CA CYS A 47 -10.44 10.19 -6.24
C CYS A 47 -11.33 11.33 -6.78
N VAL A 48 -10.79 12.10 -7.73
CA VAL A 48 -11.50 13.23 -8.36
C VAL A 48 -12.24 12.85 -9.66
N GLY A 49 -12.44 11.55 -9.92
CA GLY A 49 -13.09 11.09 -11.15
C GLY A 49 -12.21 11.16 -12.39
N ARG A 50 -10.89 11.08 -12.23
CA ARG A 50 -9.95 11.14 -13.36
C ARG A 50 -10.01 9.82 -14.15
N SER A 51 -10.01 9.92 -15.48
CA SER A 51 -9.91 8.76 -16.38
C SER A 51 -8.52 8.60 -16.99
N GLU A 52 -7.70 9.64 -16.95
CA GLU A 52 -6.37 9.70 -17.57
C GLU A 52 -5.39 10.46 -16.67
N CYS A 53 -4.13 10.05 -16.67
CA CYS A 53 -3.08 10.64 -15.85
C CYS A 53 -2.27 11.71 -16.57
N VAL A 54 -2.89 12.36 -17.55
CA VAL A 54 -2.33 13.51 -18.25
C VAL A 54 -3.31 14.66 -18.09
N ASP A 55 -2.78 15.82 -17.69
CA ASP A 55 -3.53 17.06 -17.74
C ASP A 55 -3.46 17.65 -19.16
N GLU A 56 -4.58 17.60 -19.90
CA GLU A 56 -4.64 18.15 -21.26
C GLU A 56 -4.32 19.66 -21.33
N ASP A 57 -4.61 20.41 -20.25
CA ASP A 57 -4.40 21.86 -20.23
C ASP A 57 -2.94 22.25 -19.91
N THR A 58 -2.22 21.41 -19.16
CA THR A 58 -0.86 21.72 -18.68
C THR A 58 0.23 20.82 -19.23
N ASP A 59 -0.11 19.79 -20.02
CA ASP A 59 0.81 18.76 -20.53
C ASP A 59 1.65 18.12 -19.40
N THR A 60 1.03 18.02 -18.21
CA THR A 60 1.66 17.44 -17.03
C THR A 60 1.21 15.99 -16.89
N GLU A 61 2.17 15.08 -16.82
CA GLU A 61 1.95 13.66 -16.54
C GLU A 61 1.95 13.42 -15.02
N TYR A 62 0.89 12.79 -14.52
CA TYR A 62 0.75 12.36 -13.13
C TYR A 62 1.18 10.90 -12.95
N ASP A 63 1.75 10.58 -11.80
CA ASP A 63 2.02 9.19 -11.43
C ASP A 63 0.70 8.45 -11.15
N GLU A 64 0.49 7.33 -11.84
CA GLU A 64 -0.63 6.42 -11.61
C GLU A 64 -0.58 5.83 -10.19
N GLY A 65 0.61 5.64 -9.63
CA GLY A 65 0.83 5.01 -8.34
C GLY A 65 0.73 3.49 -8.40
N TYR A 66 0.74 2.86 -7.22
CA TYR A 66 0.65 1.41 -7.09
C TYR A 66 -0.78 0.91 -6.88
N ASP A 67 -1.00 -0.35 -7.27
CA ASP A 67 -2.27 -1.08 -7.14
C ASP A 67 -2.92 -1.07 -5.75
N GLY A 68 -2.16 -0.76 -4.70
CA GLY A 68 -2.66 -0.68 -3.34
C GLY A 68 -3.79 0.34 -3.18
N GLN A 69 -3.67 1.52 -3.79
CA GLN A 69 -4.67 2.60 -3.66
C GLN A 69 -6.03 2.19 -4.22
N PHE A 70 -6.04 1.43 -5.32
CA PHE A 70 -7.26 0.87 -5.90
C PHE A 70 -7.88 -0.19 -4.99
N ALA A 71 -7.05 -1.00 -4.34
CA ALA A 71 -7.54 -1.97 -3.36
C ALA A 71 -8.18 -1.28 -2.14
N TYR A 72 -7.63 -0.13 -1.71
CA TYR A 72 -8.20 0.72 -0.66
C TYR A 72 -9.59 1.24 -1.06
N TYR A 73 -9.75 1.83 -2.25
CA TYR A 73 -11.05 2.36 -2.68
C TYR A 73 -12.12 1.28 -2.84
N ILE A 74 -11.76 0.11 -3.38
CA ILE A 74 -12.69 -1.03 -3.47
C ILE A 74 -13.05 -1.54 -2.06
N ALA A 75 -12.12 -1.53 -1.11
CA ALA A 75 -12.39 -1.96 0.26
C ALA A 75 -13.22 -0.92 1.05
N GLN A 76 -13.09 0.36 0.71
CA GLN A 76 -13.85 1.45 1.31
C GLN A 76 -15.31 1.40 0.86
N GLY A 77 -15.55 1.21 -0.44
CA GLY A 77 -16.88 1.19 -1.03
C GLY A 77 -16.86 0.68 -2.46
N PRO A 78 -17.13 -0.62 -2.72
CA PRO A 78 -16.98 -1.18 -4.07
C PRO A 78 -18.00 -0.63 -5.09
N ALA A 79 -19.11 -0.04 -4.62
CA ALA A 79 -20.10 0.61 -5.48
C ALA A 79 -19.63 1.99 -5.99
N ASP A 80 -18.91 2.73 -5.15
CA ASP A 80 -18.43 4.09 -5.43
C ASP A 80 -16.99 4.08 -5.96
N ALA A 81 -16.27 2.97 -5.76
CA ALA A 81 -14.90 2.80 -6.20
C ALA A 81 -14.64 3.12 -7.68
N PRO A 82 -15.51 2.83 -8.68
CA PRO A 82 -15.21 3.07 -10.09
C PRO A 82 -14.69 4.47 -10.43
N ASP A 83 -15.11 5.51 -9.71
CA ASP A 83 -14.67 6.89 -9.94
C ASP A 83 -13.22 7.14 -9.47
N CYS A 84 -12.65 6.21 -8.70
CA CYS A 84 -11.28 6.24 -8.20
C CYS A 84 -10.34 5.25 -8.91
N LEU A 85 -10.78 4.60 -9.99
CA LEU A 85 -10.04 3.52 -10.66
C LEU A 85 -9.71 3.91 -12.10
N ASP A 86 -8.50 3.56 -12.54
CA ASP A 86 -8.05 3.65 -13.94
C ASP A 86 -8.92 2.82 -14.89
N VAL A 87 -9.11 1.53 -14.58
CA VAL A 87 -9.83 0.55 -15.40
C VAL A 87 -10.79 -0.24 -14.50
N PRO A 88 -11.97 0.32 -14.15
CA PRO A 88 -12.86 -0.25 -13.15
C PRO A 88 -13.23 -1.71 -13.40
N ALA A 89 -13.55 -2.05 -14.66
CA ALA A 89 -13.95 -3.40 -15.05
C ALA A 89 -12.85 -4.45 -14.82
N TYR A 90 -11.58 -4.05 -14.91
CA TYR A 90 -10.43 -4.91 -14.63
C TYR A 90 -10.14 -4.97 -13.13
N ARG A 91 -10.10 -3.81 -12.46
CA ARG A 91 -9.73 -3.67 -11.05
C ARG A 91 -10.73 -4.37 -10.12
N LEU A 92 -12.02 -4.28 -10.42
CA LEU A 92 -13.08 -4.93 -9.63
C LEU A 92 -13.06 -6.47 -9.71
N GLN A 93 -12.33 -7.08 -10.64
CA GLN A 93 -12.15 -8.53 -10.67
C GLN A 93 -11.20 -9.03 -9.58
N ARG A 94 -10.37 -8.14 -9.00
CA ARG A 94 -9.36 -8.47 -7.99
C ARG A 94 -9.91 -8.34 -6.57
N ILE A 95 -10.92 -9.15 -6.26
CA ILE A 95 -11.74 -9.00 -5.04
C ILE A 95 -11.09 -9.46 -3.74
N LEU A 96 -10.06 -10.32 -3.79
CA LEU A 96 -9.55 -10.98 -2.58
C LEU A 96 -8.97 -10.00 -1.56
N LEU A 97 -8.06 -9.13 -1.98
CA LEU A 97 -7.41 -8.18 -1.07
C LEU A 97 -8.41 -7.11 -0.55
N PRO A 98 -9.24 -6.48 -1.41
CA PRO A 98 -10.27 -5.56 -0.93
C PRO A 98 -11.28 -6.21 0.02
N ALA A 99 -11.69 -7.46 -0.25
CA ALA A 99 -12.61 -8.19 0.63
C ALA A 99 -11.98 -8.50 1.99
N LEU A 100 -10.69 -8.87 2.03
CA LEU A 100 -9.97 -9.01 3.29
C LEU A 100 -9.89 -7.68 4.03
N GLY A 101 -9.63 -6.57 3.33
CA GLY A 101 -9.66 -5.22 3.89
C GLY A 101 -11.01 -4.91 4.55
N MET A 102 -12.11 -5.12 3.83
CA MET A 102 -13.48 -4.95 4.34
C MET A 102 -13.78 -5.79 5.58
N VAL A 103 -13.40 -7.07 5.57
CA VAL A 103 -13.67 -7.99 6.68
C VAL A 103 -12.81 -7.64 7.91
N LEU A 104 -11.53 -7.33 7.72
CA LEU A 104 -10.62 -7.01 8.81
C LEU A 104 -10.91 -5.63 9.42
N SER A 105 -11.40 -4.68 8.62
CA SER A 105 -11.81 -3.37 9.10
C SER A 105 -13.23 -3.33 9.68
N LEU A 106 -14.00 -4.42 9.51
CA LEU A 106 -15.43 -4.48 9.86
C LEU A 106 -16.24 -3.33 9.21
N GLY A 107 -15.83 -2.89 8.02
CA GLY A 107 -16.43 -1.75 7.32
C GLY A 107 -16.09 -0.37 7.92
N GLN A 108 -15.21 -0.28 8.90
CA GLN A 108 -14.77 1.01 9.46
C GLN A 108 -13.61 1.55 8.63
N THR A 109 -13.82 2.68 7.97
CA THR A 109 -12.79 3.34 7.14
C THR A 109 -11.54 3.70 7.93
N ALA A 110 -11.70 4.08 9.21
CA ALA A 110 -10.58 4.38 10.11
C ALA A 110 -9.66 3.17 10.41
N LEU A 111 -10.11 1.95 10.13
CA LEU A 111 -9.33 0.71 10.30
C LEU A 111 -8.78 0.17 8.99
N LEU A 112 -9.18 0.74 7.84
CA LEU A 112 -8.55 0.39 6.57
C LEU A 112 -7.14 0.97 6.56
N PRO A 113 -6.10 0.15 6.34
CA PRO A 113 -4.76 0.68 6.16
C PRO A 113 -4.77 1.58 4.93
N TRP A 114 -4.40 2.84 5.13
CA TRP A 114 -4.21 3.77 4.02
C TRP A 114 -3.03 3.32 3.17
N VAL A 115 -3.03 3.77 1.92
CA VAL A 115 -1.89 3.67 1.00
C VAL A 115 -1.25 5.03 0.98
#